data_AF-A0A2D6G946-F1
#
_entry.id   AF-A0A2D6G946-F1
#
_cell.length_a   1.000
_cell.length_b   1.000
_cell.length_c   1.000
_cell.angle_alpha   90.00
_cell.angle_beta   90.00
_cell.angle_gamma   90.00
#
_symmetry.space_group_name_H-M   'P 1'
#
loop_
_entity.id
_entity.type
_entity.pdbx_description
1 polymer ?
#
loop_
_entity_poly.entity_id
_entity_poly.type
_entity_poly.pdbx_seq_one_letter_code
_entity_poly.pdbx_strand_id
1 'polypeptide(L)'
;MPSPGFCRKTSVLLSVWIGAFLLLQFVPQTRDSFPPGTPPEPAGQTVAAVEARPGNKSSGIAPIFLPPPPNLLSSFAPATETKPEPVKAAKPLKAETVQVTYKEAEAISPLRPTEPPPPARDERAVKPLRPEPEENRQAEAVGTVRPLSPEKRSEEKVAGKVPPDDRSVPPHAEAAAVTVIADASTVTEGRALLRLLEHGSGPSIEIVWPPPASTREQLFQRFKSCFGMRVALMDGGGGLYVATGRQRRPWELNLDRYSGFVRKPTGRLAADERGELKDIRAHHGGLGETSPVRVFPRRVDALLLGGLRQLVGDDYGGVAAVRAAYRMREGSVLVVGVEADGRDLPGEIDLTGAVAPACRKGGRI
;
A
#
# COMPACT_ATOMS: atom_id res chain seq x y z
N MET A 1 39.26 -48.88 -25.93
CA MET A 1 38.15 -49.85 -25.78
C MET A 1 37.91 -50.11 -24.30
N PRO A 2 36.81 -49.62 -23.70
CA PRO A 2 36.32 -50.10 -22.41
C PRO A 2 35.00 -50.89 -22.57
N SER A 3 34.86 -51.92 -21.73
CA SER A 3 33.81 -52.95 -21.78
C SER A 3 32.41 -52.47 -21.35
N PRO A 4 31.32 -52.96 -21.99
CA PRO A 4 29.95 -52.70 -21.56
C PRO A 4 29.46 -53.84 -20.65
N GLY A 5 29.27 -53.60 -19.35
CA GLY A 5 28.80 -54.67 -18.46
C GLY A 5 28.21 -54.27 -17.12
N PHE A 6 28.00 -52.99 -16.83
CA PHE A 6 27.67 -52.54 -15.48
C PHE A 6 26.53 -51.50 -15.44
N CYS A 7 25.36 -51.81 -16.01
CA CYS A 7 24.24 -50.85 -15.96
C CYS A 7 22.83 -51.45 -15.97
N ARG A 8 22.60 -52.59 -15.29
CA ARG A 8 21.23 -53.14 -15.16
C ARG A 8 20.77 -53.57 -13.77
N LYS A 9 21.66 -53.65 -12.76
CA LYS A 9 21.28 -54.16 -11.42
C LYS A 9 20.97 -53.09 -10.37
N THR A 10 21.30 -51.82 -10.61
CA THR A 10 21.06 -50.73 -9.64
C THR A 10 19.68 -50.06 -9.77
N SER A 11 18.99 -50.24 -10.91
CA SER A 11 17.71 -49.57 -11.18
C SER A 11 16.52 -50.20 -10.44
N VAL A 12 16.57 -51.51 -10.15
CA VAL A 12 15.48 -52.23 -9.46
C VAL A 12 15.47 -51.93 -7.95
N LEU A 13 16.64 -51.74 -7.35
CA LEU A 13 16.73 -51.45 -5.90
C LEU A 13 16.21 -50.05 -5.56
N LEU A 14 16.41 -49.08 -6.44
CA LEU A 14 15.94 -47.71 -6.22
C LEU A 14 14.41 -47.59 -6.31
N SER A 15 13.78 -48.35 -7.22
CA SER A 15 12.33 -48.32 -7.41
C SER A 15 11.57 -48.99 -6.25
N VAL A 16 12.12 -50.05 -5.65
CA VAL A 16 11.55 -50.68 -4.44
C VAL A 16 11.63 -49.74 -3.23
N TRP A 17 12.72 -48.98 -3.08
CA TRP A 17 12.87 -48.01 -1.99
C TRP A 17 11.88 -46.85 -2.09
N ILE A 18 11.65 -46.32 -3.29
CA ILE A 18 10.68 -45.23 -3.51
C ILE A 18 9.24 -45.72 -3.24
N GLY A 19 8.91 -46.96 -3.66
CA GLY A 19 7.61 -47.57 -3.37
C GLY A 19 7.34 -47.78 -1.88
N ALA A 20 8.34 -48.26 -1.14
CA ALA A 20 8.23 -48.45 0.31
C ALA A 20 8.07 -47.13 1.08
N PHE A 21 8.77 -46.07 0.65
CA PHE A 21 8.67 -44.75 1.28
C PHE A 21 7.31 -44.08 1.03
N LEU A 22 6.70 -44.29 -0.15
CA LEU A 22 5.37 -43.75 -0.45
C LEU A 22 4.25 -44.47 0.30
N LEU A 23 4.40 -45.76 0.61
CA LEU A 23 3.41 -46.51 1.41
C LEU A 23 3.42 -46.10 2.90
N LEU A 24 4.55 -45.64 3.44
CA LEU A 24 4.65 -45.17 4.83
C LEU A 24 4.00 -43.80 5.07
N GLN A 25 3.75 -43.01 4.02
CA GLN A 25 3.07 -41.70 4.12
C GLN A 25 1.53 -41.80 4.22
N PHE A 26 0.96 -43.00 4.01
CA PHE A 26 -0.48 -43.24 4.02
C PHE A 26 -0.98 -44.00 5.27
N VAL A 27 -0.19 -44.05 6.34
CA VAL A 27 -0.68 -44.55 7.64
C VAL A 27 -1.59 -43.48 8.26
N PRO A 28 -2.90 -43.73 8.42
CA PRO A 28 -3.80 -42.79 9.06
C PRO A 28 -3.41 -42.64 10.53
N GLN A 29 -3.05 -41.43 10.96
CA GLN A 29 -2.91 -41.12 12.37
C GLN A 29 -4.26 -41.27 13.05
N THR A 30 -4.40 -42.34 13.82
CA THR A 30 -5.47 -42.53 14.79
C THR A 30 -5.40 -41.38 15.80
N ARG A 31 -6.42 -40.52 15.78
CA ARG A 31 -6.63 -39.46 16.77
C ARG A 31 -6.66 -40.07 18.16
N ASP A 32 -5.70 -39.66 18.99
CA ASP A 32 -5.69 -39.94 20.41
C ASP A 32 -6.94 -39.39 21.10
N SER A 33 -7.51 -40.27 21.90
CA SER A 33 -8.67 -40.09 22.75
C SER A 33 -8.42 -39.01 23.81
N PHE A 34 -9.29 -38.01 23.86
CA PHE A 34 -9.43 -37.13 25.03
C PHE A 34 -10.07 -37.91 26.19
N PRO A 35 -9.50 -37.89 27.41
CA PRO A 35 -10.20 -38.40 28.59
C PRO A 35 -11.29 -37.40 29.04
N PRO A 36 -12.43 -37.88 29.57
CA PRO A 36 -13.48 -37.03 30.12
C PRO A 36 -13.08 -36.58 31.55
N GLY A 37 -12.80 -35.28 31.70
CA GLY A 37 -12.55 -34.64 33.00
C GLY A 37 -13.74 -33.79 33.44
N THR A 38 -14.50 -34.34 34.39
CA THR A 38 -15.32 -33.75 35.47
C THR A 38 -15.74 -32.26 35.43
N PRO A 39 -17.03 -31.95 35.65
CA PRO A 39 -17.51 -30.58 35.87
C PRO A 39 -17.20 -30.09 37.30
N PRO A 40 -16.81 -28.81 37.49
CA PRO A 40 -16.76 -28.22 38.82
C PRO A 40 -18.14 -27.77 39.31
N GLU A 41 -18.46 -28.22 40.52
CA GLU A 41 -19.58 -27.84 41.37
C GLU A 41 -19.50 -26.36 41.81
N PRO A 42 -20.63 -25.64 41.98
CA PRO A 42 -20.64 -24.24 42.34
C PRO A 42 -20.65 -24.04 43.87
N ALA A 43 -19.56 -23.52 44.43
CA ALA A 43 -19.57 -22.93 45.76
C ALA A 43 -19.89 -21.43 45.66
N GLY A 44 -20.99 -21.04 46.27
CA GLY A 44 -21.42 -19.65 46.37
C GLY A 44 -20.51 -18.82 47.27
N GLN A 45 -20.39 -17.53 46.94
CA GLN A 45 -20.09 -16.48 47.90
C GLN A 45 -20.81 -15.21 47.47
N THR A 46 -21.84 -14.90 48.26
CA THR A 46 -22.50 -13.60 48.43
C THR A 46 -21.59 -12.60 49.14
N VAL A 47 -21.92 -11.31 48.97
CA VAL A 47 -21.41 -10.04 49.54
C VAL A 47 -20.34 -9.34 48.69
N ALA A 48 -20.42 -8.05 48.33
CA ALA A 48 -21.30 -6.97 48.76
C ALA A 48 -21.53 -5.96 47.61
N ALA A 49 -22.70 -5.35 47.64
CA ALA A 49 -23.08 -4.20 46.83
C ALA A 49 -22.33 -2.94 47.28
N VAL A 50 -21.78 -2.20 46.32
CA VAL A 50 -21.54 -0.75 46.46
C VAL A 50 -22.13 -0.07 45.24
N GLU A 51 -23.08 0.80 45.54
CA GLU A 51 -23.94 1.58 44.69
C GLU A 51 -23.23 2.87 44.22
N ALA A 52 -23.51 3.28 42.96
CA ALA A 52 -23.62 4.68 42.46
C ALA A 52 -22.39 5.63 42.59
N ARG A 53 -22.03 6.55 41.67
CA ARG A 53 -22.58 7.14 40.43
C ARG A 53 -21.46 8.06 39.83
N PRO A 54 -21.68 8.86 38.76
CA PRO A 54 -20.75 9.00 37.63
C PRO A 54 -19.90 10.28 37.63
N GLY A 55 -18.79 10.25 36.87
CA GLY A 55 -17.95 11.41 36.57
C GLY A 55 -17.55 11.44 35.10
N ASN A 56 -18.40 12.06 34.28
CA ASN A 56 -18.14 12.42 32.89
C ASN A 56 -17.00 13.44 32.85
N LYS A 57 -15.81 13.06 32.35
CA LYS A 57 -14.73 13.98 32.01
C LYS A 57 -14.44 13.86 30.53
N SER A 58 -14.92 14.85 29.79
CA SER A 58 -14.51 15.17 28.43
C SER A 58 -12.98 15.35 28.41
N SER A 59 -12.29 14.48 27.68
CA SER A 59 -10.90 14.69 27.30
C SER A 59 -10.88 15.67 26.14
N GLY A 60 -10.62 16.94 26.44
CA GLY A 60 -10.22 17.92 25.44
C GLY A 60 -8.85 17.53 24.87
N ILE A 61 -8.80 17.22 23.58
CA ILE A 61 -7.55 17.05 22.85
C ILE A 61 -6.96 18.45 22.67
N ALA A 62 -5.83 18.71 23.32
CA ALA A 62 -5.05 19.93 23.08
C ALA A 62 -4.47 19.89 21.65
N PRO A 63 -4.50 21.01 20.91
CA PRO A 63 -3.87 21.08 19.59
C PRO A 63 -2.35 20.90 19.74
N ILE A 64 -1.81 19.87 19.08
CA ILE A 64 -0.38 19.64 18.97
C ILE A 64 0.18 20.70 18.01
N PHE A 65 0.88 21.69 18.57
CA PHE A 65 1.66 22.65 17.79
C PHE A 65 2.94 21.95 17.30
N LEU A 66 3.04 21.72 15.99
CA LEU A 66 4.28 21.26 15.37
C LEU A 66 5.29 22.42 15.33
N PRO A 67 6.57 22.19 15.69
CA PRO A 67 7.59 23.22 15.55
C PRO A 67 7.81 23.55 14.07
N PRO A 68 8.14 24.82 13.74
CA PRO A 68 8.47 25.20 12.38
C PRO A 68 9.67 24.39 11.86
N PRO A 69 9.68 24.03 10.55
CA PRO A 69 10.76 23.26 9.98
C PRO A 69 12.09 24.03 10.08
N PRO A 70 13.21 23.34 10.35
CA PRO A 70 14.51 23.97 10.42
C PRO A 70 14.89 24.57 9.05
N ASN A 71 15.35 25.83 9.05
CA ASN A 71 15.87 26.50 7.88
C ASN A 71 17.09 25.74 7.33
N LEU A 72 16.92 25.00 6.23
CA LEU A 72 17.98 24.25 5.53
C LEU A 72 18.89 25.16 4.67
N LEU A 73 19.12 26.40 5.07
CA LEU A 73 19.97 27.36 4.35
C LEU A 73 21.05 27.92 5.28
N SER A 74 21.91 27.05 5.82
CA SER A 74 23.23 27.42 6.35
C SER A 74 24.05 26.19 6.69
N SER A 75 24.73 25.61 5.71
CA SER A 75 26.06 25.00 5.89
C SER A 75 26.57 24.50 4.53
N PHE A 76 27.09 25.42 3.72
CA PHE A 76 28.11 25.08 2.73
C PHE A 76 29.38 25.82 3.15
N ALA A 77 30.15 25.21 4.05
CA ALA A 77 31.53 25.59 4.23
C ALA A 77 32.35 24.99 3.08
N PRO A 78 33.22 25.76 2.41
CA PRO A 78 34.05 25.24 1.32
C PRO A 78 35.10 24.28 1.87
N ALA A 79 35.17 23.08 1.28
CA ALA A 79 36.19 22.10 1.59
C ALA A 79 37.58 22.61 1.17
N THR A 80 38.50 22.66 2.13
CA THR A 80 39.93 22.90 1.90
C THR A 80 40.55 21.75 1.11
N GLU A 81 41.15 22.12 -0.01
CA GLU A 81 41.86 21.26 -0.96
C GLU A 81 43.17 20.74 -0.34
N THR A 82 43.20 19.45 0.03
CA THR A 82 44.42 18.77 0.45
C THR A 82 45.22 18.27 -0.75
N LYS A 83 46.42 18.84 -0.90
CA LYS A 83 47.51 18.47 -1.81
C LYS A 83 47.89 16.98 -1.68
N PRO A 84 47.91 16.19 -2.77
CA PRO A 84 48.33 14.78 -2.70
C PRO A 84 49.86 14.63 -2.63
N GLU A 85 50.32 13.73 -1.75
CA GLU A 85 51.70 13.25 -1.67
C GLU A 85 52.05 12.30 -2.84
N PRO A 86 53.33 12.25 -3.25
CA PRO A 86 53.78 11.41 -4.36
C PRO A 86 53.93 9.94 -3.95
N VAL A 87 53.13 9.07 -4.56
CA VAL A 87 53.23 7.60 -4.40
C VAL A 87 54.40 7.08 -5.25
N LYS A 88 55.29 6.31 -4.61
CA LYS A 88 56.45 5.63 -5.22
C LYS A 88 56.02 4.62 -6.29
N ALA A 89 56.70 4.67 -7.42
CA ALA A 89 56.52 3.81 -8.58
C ALA A 89 56.73 2.32 -8.28
N ALA A 90 55.72 1.50 -8.55
CA ALA A 90 55.83 0.06 -8.67
C ALA A 90 56.10 -0.32 -10.14
N LYS A 91 56.94 -1.34 -10.35
CA LYS A 91 57.37 -1.83 -11.67
C LYS A 91 56.18 -2.40 -12.47
N PRO A 92 56.07 -2.12 -13.77
CA PRO A 92 55.01 -2.69 -14.61
C PRO A 92 55.31 -4.15 -14.98
N LEU A 93 54.31 -5.01 -14.80
CA LEU A 93 54.25 -6.34 -15.39
C LEU A 93 54.00 -6.21 -16.90
N LYS A 94 54.73 -7.02 -17.69
CA LYS A 94 54.56 -7.21 -19.13
C LYS A 94 53.12 -7.68 -19.42
N ALA A 95 52.35 -6.86 -20.12
CA ALA A 95 51.08 -7.25 -20.71
C ALA A 95 51.34 -7.85 -22.11
N GLU A 96 50.74 -9.01 -22.35
CA GLU A 96 50.75 -9.74 -23.61
C GLU A 96 49.70 -9.11 -24.54
N THR A 97 50.16 -8.57 -25.67
CA THR A 97 49.32 -7.87 -26.64
C THR A 97 48.51 -8.86 -27.48
N VAL A 98 47.23 -9.02 -27.14
CA VAL A 98 46.25 -9.64 -28.04
C VAL A 98 45.79 -8.57 -29.03
N GLN A 99 46.17 -8.71 -30.30
CA GLN A 99 45.65 -7.87 -31.38
C GLN A 99 44.22 -8.28 -31.70
N VAL A 100 43.26 -7.44 -31.29
CA VAL A 100 41.89 -7.51 -31.79
C VAL A 100 41.76 -6.46 -32.89
N THR A 101 41.53 -6.92 -34.11
CA THR A 101 41.26 -6.08 -35.27
C THR A 101 39.81 -5.60 -35.19
N TYR A 102 39.62 -4.32 -34.87
CA TYR A 102 38.31 -3.67 -34.95
C TYR A 102 38.16 -3.00 -36.32
N LYS A 103 37.04 -3.27 -36.97
CA LYS A 103 36.64 -2.68 -38.24
C LYS A 103 36.28 -1.20 -37.99
N GLU A 104 36.98 -0.32 -38.70
CA GLU A 104 36.85 1.13 -38.64
C GLU A 104 35.40 1.56 -38.89
N ALA A 105 34.76 2.12 -37.86
CA ALA A 105 33.44 2.71 -37.95
C ALA A 105 33.56 4.16 -38.43
N GLU A 106 32.81 4.49 -39.47
CA GLU A 106 32.76 5.83 -40.06
C GLU A 106 32.48 6.91 -39.01
N ALA A 107 33.28 7.97 -39.06
CA ALA A 107 33.21 9.10 -38.16
C ALA A 107 31.88 9.87 -38.35
N ILE A 108 30.99 9.74 -37.38
CA ILE A 108 29.78 10.56 -37.30
C ILE A 108 30.22 11.97 -36.89
N SER A 109 29.95 12.95 -37.75
CA SER A 109 30.26 14.36 -37.46
C SER A 109 29.41 14.87 -36.27
N PRO A 110 30.00 15.64 -35.33
CA PRO A 110 29.25 16.21 -34.23
C PRO A 110 28.23 17.23 -34.74
N LEU A 111 26.96 17.04 -34.36
CA LEU A 111 25.88 18.00 -34.62
C LEU A 111 26.20 19.31 -33.89
N ARG A 112 26.37 20.40 -34.65
CA ARG A 112 26.46 21.75 -34.11
C ARG A 112 25.12 22.11 -33.43
N PRO A 113 25.13 22.66 -32.20
CA PRO A 113 23.94 23.20 -31.57
C PRO A 113 23.34 24.29 -32.46
N THR A 114 22.09 24.08 -32.88
CA THR A 114 21.29 25.12 -33.54
C THR A 114 20.91 26.16 -32.49
N GLU A 115 21.25 27.43 -32.73
CA GLU A 115 20.81 28.52 -31.86
C GLU A 115 19.28 28.58 -31.79
N PRO A 116 18.70 28.80 -30.60
CA PRO A 116 17.26 28.94 -30.48
C PRO A 116 16.79 30.21 -31.22
N PRO A 117 15.64 30.15 -31.92
CA PRO A 117 15.10 31.31 -32.61
C PRO A 117 14.76 32.42 -31.60
N PRO A 118 14.93 33.71 -31.99
CA PRO A 118 14.65 34.83 -31.11
C PRO A 118 13.17 34.86 -30.72
N PRO A 119 12.85 35.22 -29.47
CA PRO A 119 11.47 35.30 -29.01
C PRO A 119 10.72 36.38 -29.80
N ALA A 120 9.59 35.99 -30.39
CA ALA A 120 8.64 36.94 -30.96
C ALA A 120 8.13 37.87 -29.85
N ARG A 121 8.38 39.18 -30.01
CA ARG A 121 7.78 40.23 -29.19
C ARG A 121 6.32 40.38 -29.58
N ASP A 122 5.41 39.84 -28.78
CA ASP A 122 4.04 40.31 -28.75
C ASP A 122 3.95 41.53 -27.83
N GLU A 123 3.94 42.71 -28.44
CA GLU A 123 3.50 43.95 -27.79
C GLU A 123 1.97 43.89 -27.62
N ARG A 124 1.52 43.33 -26.49
CA ARG A 124 0.20 43.67 -25.94
C ARG A 124 0.39 44.30 -24.58
N ALA A 125 0.35 45.63 -24.59
CA ALA A 125 0.24 46.47 -23.40
C ALA A 125 -1.04 46.10 -22.63
N VAL A 126 -0.90 45.29 -21.58
CA VAL A 126 -1.95 45.09 -20.58
C VAL A 126 -1.91 46.31 -19.66
N LYS A 127 -2.95 47.14 -19.73
CA LYS A 127 -3.17 48.22 -18.76
C LYS A 127 -3.29 47.62 -17.36
N PRO A 128 -2.57 48.13 -16.36
CA PRO A 128 -2.76 47.73 -14.97
C PRO A 128 -4.17 48.10 -14.51
N LEU A 129 -4.92 47.11 -14.03
CA LEU A 129 -6.19 47.32 -13.33
C LEU A 129 -5.90 48.04 -12.00
N ARG A 130 -6.44 49.26 -11.89
CA ARG A 130 -6.52 50.03 -10.66
C ARG A 130 -7.47 49.28 -9.70
N PRO A 131 -7.07 48.97 -8.46
CA PRO A 131 -8.04 48.53 -7.45
C PRO A 131 -8.95 49.70 -7.07
N GLU A 132 -10.26 49.48 -7.18
CA GLU A 132 -11.27 50.36 -6.59
C GLU A 132 -11.21 50.27 -5.04
N PRO A 133 -11.43 51.36 -4.31
CA PRO A 133 -11.50 51.34 -2.85
C PRO A 133 -12.85 50.78 -2.39
N GLU A 134 -12.84 49.76 -1.53
CA GLU A 134 -14.03 49.32 -0.81
C GLU A 134 -14.50 50.41 0.15
N GLU A 135 -15.58 51.07 -0.24
CA GLU A 135 -16.33 52.02 0.56
C GLU A 135 -17.29 51.26 1.49
N ASN A 136 -16.88 51.18 2.76
CA ASN A 136 -17.68 51.43 3.95
C ASN A 136 -19.21 51.21 3.81
N ARG A 137 -19.70 50.03 4.18
CA ARG A 137 -21.10 49.86 4.62
C ARG A 137 -21.14 49.42 6.08
N GLN A 138 -21.60 50.38 6.86
CA GLN A 138 -21.84 50.33 8.29
C GLN A 138 -22.92 49.30 8.65
N ALA A 139 -22.77 48.87 9.90
CA ALA A 139 -23.71 48.15 10.73
C ALA A 139 -25.11 48.80 10.82
N GLU A 140 -26.14 47.95 10.74
CA GLU A 140 -27.47 48.03 11.36
C GLU A 140 -28.19 46.72 10.97
N ALA A 141 -28.99 46.01 11.75
CA ALA A 141 -29.51 46.20 13.09
C ALA A 141 -29.92 44.83 13.66
N VAL A 142 -30.00 44.81 14.99
CA VAL A 142 -30.37 43.71 15.88
C VAL A 142 -31.81 43.23 15.63
N GLY A 143 -31.96 41.92 15.37
CA GLY A 143 -33.25 41.23 15.32
C GLY A 143 -33.30 40.12 16.37
N THR A 144 -33.92 40.42 17.51
CA THR A 144 -34.22 39.53 18.64
C THR A 144 -35.02 38.30 18.21
N VAL A 145 -34.43 37.10 18.25
CA VAL A 145 -35.18 35.84 18.11
C VAL A 145 -35.55 35.31 19.49
N ARG A 146 -36.85 35.30 19.77
CA ARG A 146 -37.46 34.71 20.97
C ARG A 146 -37.27 33.19 21.00
N PRO A 147 -37.00 32.59 22.17
CA PRO A 147 -37.01 31.13 22.33
C PRO A 147 -38.44 30.59 22.22
N LEU A 148 -38.66 29.65 21.30
CA LEU A 148 -39.91 28.89 21.21
C LEU A 148 -40.01 27.94 22.41
N SER A 149 -41.12 28.09 23.16
CA SER A 149 -41.51 27.15 24.22
C SER A 149 -41.93 25.80 23.62
N PRO A 150 -41.69 24.68 24.33
CA PRO A 150 -42.07 23.35 23.89
C PRO A 150 -43.56 23.10 24.14
N GLU A 151 -44.32 22.81 23.07
CA GLU A 151 -45.70 22.35 23.16
C GLU A 151 -45.79 20.86 23.55
N LYS A 152 -46.86 20.59 24.29
CA LYS A 152 -47.20 19.35 24.99
C LYS A 152 -47.56 18.21 24.04
N ARG A 153 -47.03 17.04 24.39
CA ARG A 153 -47.70 15.75 24.56
C ARG A 153 -49.20 15.70 24.19
N SER A 154 -49.49 14.87 23.20
CA SER A 154 -50.73 14.09 23.10
C SER A 154 -50.38 12.68 22.61
N GLU A 155 -50.41 11.73 23.55
CA GLU A 155 -50.50 10.30 23.27
C GLU A 155 -51.92 10.02 22.75
N GLU A 156 -52.06 9.70 21.47
CA GLU A 156 -53.31 9.18 20.94
C GLU A 156 -53.12 7.74 20.48
N LYS A 157 -53.71 6.85 21.26
CA LYS A 157 -53.79 5.41 21.08
C LYS A 157 -54.92 5.12 20.10
N VAL A 158 -54.59 4.77 18.85
CA VAL A 158 -55.56 4.25 17.89
C VAL A 158 -55.19 2.83 17.48
N ALA A 159 -56.01 1.90 17.93
CA ALA A 159 -56.07 0.54 17.43
C ALA A 159 -56.67 0.56 16.02
N GLY A 160 -55.89 0.12 15.03
CA GLY A 160 -56.30 0.07 13.63
C GLY A 160 -55.77 -1.19 12.94
N LYS A 161 -56.62 -2.20 12.94
CA LYS A 161 -56.73 -3.35 12.01
C LYS A 161 -55.75 -3.35 10.83
N VAL A 162 -54.84 -4.31 10.81
CA VAL A 162 -53.92 -4.64 9.70
C VAL A 162 -54.70 -5.30 8.54
N PRO A 163 -54.66 -4.77 7.31
CA PRO A 163 -54.82 -5.55 6.08
C PRO A 163 -53.42 -6.03 5.61
N PRO A 164 -53.30 -7.24 5.04
CA PRO A 164 -52.06 -7.68 4.41
C PRO A 164 -51.95 -7.00 3.05
N ASP A 165 -51.21 -5.90 2.96
CA ASP A 165 -50.88 -5.29 1.67
C ASP A 165 -49.56 -5.87 1.16
N ASP A 166 -49.75 -6.73 0.17
CA ASP A 166 -48.78 -7.34 -0.73
C ASP A 166 -48.10 -6.23 -1.56
N ARG A 167 -47.15 -5.53 -0.95
CA ARG A 167 -46.24 -4.63 -1.66
C ARG A 167 -44.91 -5.32 -1.83
N SER A 168 -44.83 -6.06 -2.93
CA SER A 168 -43.65 -6.28 -3.74
C SER A 168 -42.77 -5.03 -3.73
N VAL A 169 -41.75 -5.04 -2.87
CA VAL A 169 -40.63 -4.10 -2.95
C VAL A 169 -40.03 -4.31 -4.34
N PRO A 170 -40.04 -3.30 -5.23
CA PRO A 170 -39.36 -3.44 -6.50
C PRO A 170 -37.88 -3.72 -6.21
N PRO A 171 -37.26 -4.69 -6.89
CA PRO A 171 -35.85 -4.96 -6.69
C PRO A 171 -35.11 -3.66 -6.96
N HIS A 172 -34.31 -3.21 -5.99
CA HIS A 172 -33.32 -2.15 -6.20
C HIS A 172 -32.67 -2.43 -7.55
N ALA A 173 -32.90 -1.54 -8.51
CA ALA A 173 -32.19 -1.55 -9.77
C ALA A 173 -30.71 -1.47 -9.41
N GLU A 174 -30.04 -2.61 -9.54
CA GLU A 174 -28.61 -2.77 -9.39
C GLU A 174 -27.98 -1.85 -10.43
N ALA A 175 -27.67 -0.62 -10.01
CA ALA A 175 -26.95 0.32 -10.84
C ALA A 175 -25.68 -0.42 -11.29
N ALA A 176 -25.58 -0.66 -12.61
CA ALA A 176 -24.55 -1.51 -13.18
C ALA A 176 -23.18 -1.10 -12.61
N ALA A 177 -22.62 -1.95 -11.76
CA ALA A 177 -21.36 -1.68 -11.11
C ALA A 177 -20.30 -1.55 -12.20
N VAL A 178 -19.68 -0.38 -12.28
CA VAL A 178 -18.59 -0.13 -13.23
C VAL A 178 -17.37 -0.87 -12.71
N THR A 179 -17.04 -2.00 -13.35
CA THR A 179 -15.74 -2.65 -13.14
C THR A 179 -14.71 -1.90 -13.97
N VAL A 180 -13.80 -1.21 -13.30
CA VAL A 180 -12.62 -0.63 -13.93
C VAL A 180 -11.63 -1.76 -14.18
N ILE A 181 -11.58 -2.21 -15.43
CA ILE A 181 -10.63 -3.23 -15.87
C ILE A 181 -9.30 -2.56 -16.14
N ALA A 182 -8.28 -3.04 -15.44
CA ALA A 182 -6.90 -2.62 -15.62
C ALA A 182 -6.36 -2.82 -17.05
N ASP A 183 -6.46 -1.77 -17.86
CA ASP A 183 -5.85 -1.70 -19.19
C ASP A 183 -4.56 -0.86 -19.17
N ALA A 184 -3.92 -0.71 -20.33
CA ALA A 184 -2.68 0.07 -20.45
C ALA A 184 -2.90 1.58 -20.23
N SER A 185 -4.12 2.07 -20.49
CA SER A 185 -4.48 3.49 -20.33
C SER A 185 -4.56 3.85 -18.84
N THR A 186 -5.24 3.01 -18.05
CA THR A 186 -5.37 3.11 -16.58
C THR A 186 -4.00 3.17 -15.90
N VAL A 187 -3.06 2.33 -16.33
CA VAL A 187 -1.69 2.34 -15.78
C VAL A 187 -0.94 3.63 -16.16
N THR A 188 -1.21 4.19 -17.34
CA THR A 188 -0.54 5.42 -17.79
C THR A 188 -1.01 6.63 -17.00
N GLU A 189 -2.32 6.78 -16.84
CA GLU A 189 -2.94 7.82 -16.00
C GLU A 189 -2.46 7.71 -14.55
N GLY A 190 -2.52 6.49 -14.01
CA GLY A 190 -2.04 6.22 -12.67
C GLY A 190 -0.57 6.52 -12.44
N ARG A 191 0.31 6.36 -13.44
CA ARG A 191 1.72 6.75 -13.34
C ARG A 191 1.91 8.26 -13.20
N ALA A 192 1.05 9.06 -13.83
CA ALA A 192 1.09 10.51 -13.68
C ALA A 192 0.69 10.90 -12.23
N LEU A 193 -0.40 10.31 -11.72
CA LEU A 193 -0.84 10.51 -10.33
C LEU A 193 0.20 10.05 -9.32
N LEU A 194 0.88 8.94 -9.59
CA LEU A 194 1.95 8.42 -8.74
C LEU A 194 3.08 9.44 -8.56
N ARG A 195 3.46 10.15 -9.62
CA ARG A 195 4.49 11.21 -9.55
C ARG A 195 4.02 12.39 -8.71
N LEU A 196 2.75 12.79 -8.82
CA LEU A 196 2.19 13.89 -8.03
C LEU A 196 2.18 13.57 -6.53
N LEU A 197 1.72 12.37 -6.19
CA LEU A 197 1.71 11.91 -4.81
C LEU A 197 3.14 11.74 -4.24
N GLU A 198 4.15 11.44 -5.08
CA GLU A 198 5.54 11.28 -4.66
C GLU A 198 6.15 12.62 -4.24
N HIS A 199 5.53 13.72 -4.66
CA HIS A 199 5.81 15.09 -4.21
C HIS A 199 4.93 15.55 -3.03
N GLY A 200 4.12 14.65 -2.45
CA GLY A 200 3.31 14.93 -1.26
C GLY A 200 1.90 15.46 -1.54
N SER A 201 1.45 15.44 -2.80
CA SER A 201 0.14 15.99 -3.20
C SER A 201 -0.86 14.88 -3.52
N GLY A 202 -2.00 14.85 -2.82
CA GLY A 202 -3.16 14.01 -3.13
C GLY A 202 -3.87 13.47 -1.89
N PRO A 203 -4.91 12.62 -2.07
CA PRO A 203 -5.73 12.16 -0.97
C PRO A 203 -4.98 11.20 -0.04
N SER A 204 -5.41 11.16 1.23
CA SER A 204 -5.11 10.03 2.10
C SER A 204 -5.86 8.79 1.61
N ILE A 205 -5.17 7.67 1.44
CA ILE A 205 -5.79 6.43 0.93
C ILE A 205 -5.70 5.34 1.99
N GLU A 206 -6.87 4.84 2.39
CA GLU A 206 -7.00 3.72 3.32
C GLU A 206 -7.66 2.54 2.61
N ILE A 207 -7.02 1.36 2.63
CA ILE A 207 -7.58 0.15 2.06
C ILE A 207 -7.62 -0.96 3.11
N VAL A 208 -8.84 -1.32 3.49
CA VAL A 208 -9.14 -2.30 4.53
C VAL A 208 -8.84 -3.71 4.03
N TRP A 209 -8.17 -4.49 4.86
CA TRP A 209 -7.90 -5.90 4.60
C TRP A 209 -9.08 -6.77 5.05
N PRO A 210 -9.29 -7.94 4.43
CA PRO A 210 -10.40 -8.82 4.75
C PRO A 210 -10.39 -9.24 6.24
N PRO A 211 -11.56 -9.27 6.92
CA PRO A 211 -11.64 -9.65 8.34
C PRO A 211 -11.23 -11.11 8.66
N PRO A 212 -11.59 -12.12 7.84
CA PRO A 212 -11.19 -13.50 8.13
C PRO A 212 -9.67 -13.68 8.07
N ALA A 213 -9.10 -14.36 9.07
CA ALA A 213 -7.65 -14.57 9.15
C ALA A 213 -7.10 -15.37 7.97
N SER A 214 -7.83 -16.40 7.51
CA SER A 214 -7.46 -17.21 6.35
C SER A 214 -7.43 -16.40 5.05
N THR A 215 -8.46 -15.58 4.81
CA THR A 215 -8.50 -14.71 3.62
C THR A 215 -7.42 -13.64 3.66
N ARG A 216 -7.11 -13.10 4.86
CA ARG A 216 -6.00 -12.17 5.07
C ARG A 216 -4.66 -12.80 4.69
N GLU A 217 -4.42 -14.04 5.13
CA GLU A 217 -3.21 -14.79 4.81
C GLU A 217 -3.08 -15.04 3.30
N GLN A 218 -4.17 -15.49 2.66
CA GLN A 218 -4.20 -15.71 1.21
C GLN A 218 -3.93 -14.42 0.43
N LEU A 219 -4.53 -13.30 0.85
CA LEU A 219 -4.30 -12.00 0.23
C LEU A 219 -2.83 -11.55 0.40
N PHE A 220 -2.26 -11.72 1.61
CA PHE A 220 -0.86 -11.42 1.88
C PHE A 220 0.07 -12.21 0.94
N GLN A 221 -0.12 -13.53 0.88
CA GLN A 221 0.67 -14.41 0.02
C GLN A 221 0.51 -14.07 -1.44
N ARG A 222 -0.71 -13.79 -1.90
CA ARG A 222 -0.98 -13.37 -3.28
C ARG A 222 -0.24 -12.08 -3.62
N PHE A 223 -0.31 -11.07 -2.75
CA PHE A 223 0.41 -9.81 -2.98
C PHE A 223 1.92 -10.00 -3.02
N LYS A 224 2.47 -10.79 -2.10
CA LYS A 224 3.91 -11.06 -2.03
C LYS A 224 4.41 -11.83 -3.26
N SER A 225 3.77 -12.96 -3.58
CA SER A 225 4.20 -13.87 -4.65
C SER A 225 3.90 -13.36 -6.06
N CYS A 226 2.72 -12.76 -6.26
CA CYS A 226 2.20 -12.47 -7.60
C CYS A 226 2.16 -10.99 -7.95
N PHE A 227 2.05 -10.11 -6.96
CA PHE A 227 2.07 -8.67 -7.17
C PHE A 227 3.41 -8.04 -6.79
N GLY A 228 4.37 -8.82 -6.29
CA GLY A 228 5.72 -8.36 -5.97
C GLY A 228 5.80 -7.42 -4.76
N MET A 229 4.80 -7.44 -3.88
CA MET A 229 4.81 -6.69 -2.63
C MET A 229 6.00 -7.13 -1.76
N ARG A 230 6.65 -6.16 -1.12
CA ARG A 230 7.71 -6.37 -0.13
C ARG A 230 7.26 -5.89 1.24
N VAL A 231 7.64 -6.63 2.26
CA VAL A 231 7.50 -6.24 3.66
C VAL A 231 8.83 -5.63 4.12
N ALA A 232 8.77 -4.50 4.82
CA ALA A 232 9.95 -3.85 5.38
C ALA A 232 9.66 -3.31 6.80
N LEU A 233 10.73 -3.07 7.56
CA LEU A 233 10.71 -2.22 8.74
C LEU A 233 11.22 -0.83 8.35
N MET A 234 10.52 0.22 8.75
CA MET A 234 10.91 1.60 8.53
C MET A 234 11.33 2.24 9.85
N ASP A 235 12.50 2.86 9.90
CA ASP A 235 12.94 3.64 11.06
C ASP A 235 12.39 5.08 11.05
N GLY A 236 12.71 5.87 12.08
CA GLY A 236 12.29 7.27 12.18
C GLY A 236 12.92 8.21 11.14
N GLY A 237 13.99 7.78 10.47
CA GLY A 237 14.64 8.52 9.37
C GLY A 237 14.10 8.15 7.98
N GLY A 238 13.12 7.25 7.89
CA GLY A 238 12.57 6.74 6.63
C GLY A 238 13.42 5.63 5.98
N GLY A 239 14.44 5.12 6.68
CA GLY A 239 15.24 3.99 6.23
C GLY A 239 14.41 2.71 6.23
N LEU A 240 14.34 2.05 5.07
CA LEU A 240 13.62 0.77 4.91
C LEU A 240 14.57 -0.40 5.12
N TYR A 241 14.16 -1.44 5.84
CA TYR A 241 14.98 -2.62 6.13
C TYR A 241 14.23 -3.89 5.70
N VAL A 242 14.91 -4.79 4.98
CA VAL A 242 14.34 -6.02 4.43
C VAL A 242 15.26 -7.21 4.69
N ALA A 243 14.69 -8.42 4.79
CA ALA A 243 15.43 -9.61 5.22
C ALA A 243 16.57 -9.99 4.26
N THR A 244 16.44 -9.66 2.97
CA THR A 244 17.46 -9.93 1.94
C THR A 244 18.49 -8.80 1.80
N GLY A 245 18.37 -7.74 2.58
CA GLY A 245 19.24 -6.56 2.52
C GLY A 245 20.59 -6.79 3.20
N ARG A 246 21.50 -5.82 3.06
CA ARG A 246 22.75 -5.83 3.82
C ARG A 246 22.44 -5.57 5.30
N GLN A 247 23.01 -6.37 6.19
CA GLN A 247 22.81 -6.22 7.63
C GLN A 247 23.13 -4.79 8.10
N ARG A 248 22.30 -4.26 8.99
CA ARG A 248 22.35 -2.87 9.52
C ARG A 248 22.40 -1.74 8.49
N ARG A 249 22.07 -2.00 7.22
CA ARG A 249 21.95 -0.95 6.20
C ARG A 249 20.52 -0.87 5.69
N PRO A 250 20.00 0.34 5.45
CA PRO A 250 18.73 0.48 4.77
C PRO A 250 18.83 -0.10 3.35
N TRP A 251 17.72 -0.64 2.89
CA TRP A 251 17.48 -1.07 1.53
C TRP A 251 17.35 0.15 0.63
N GLU A 252 18.23 0.24 -0.36
CA GLU A 252 18.13 1.22 -1.43
C GLU A 252 16.95 0.85 -2.34
N LEU A 253 15.84 1.57 -2.15
CA LEU A 253 14.62 1.35 -2.91
C LEU A 253 14.82 1.81 -4.36
N ASN A 254 14.70 0.89 -5.32
CA ASN A 254 14.67 1.24 -6.74
C ASN A 254 13.29 1.82 -7.10
N LEU A 255 13.21 3.14 -7.27
CA LEU A 255 11.98 3.89 -7.56
C LEU A 255 11.43 3.69 -8.99
N ASP A 256 12.20 3.09 -9.89
CA ASP A 256 11.71 2.67 -11.21
C ASP A 256 10.86 1.40 -11.09
N ARG A 257 11.24 0.51 -10.16
CA ARG A 257 10.57 -0.77 -9.93
C ARG A 257 9.47 -0.68 -8.88
N TYR A 258 9.73 0.02 -7.79
CA TYR A 258 8.84 0.16 -6.64
C TYR A 258 8.31 1.58 -6.54
N SER A 259 7.10 1.73 -6.01
CA SER A 259 6.60 3.07 -5.70
C SER A 259 7.28 3.62 -4.44
N GLY A 260 7.43 4.94 -4.38
CA GLY A 260 7.76 5.65 -3.14
C GLY A 260 6.67 5.58 -2.07
N PHE A 261 5.45 5.12 -2.39
CA PHE A 261 4.39 4.96 -1.40
C PHE A 261 4.60 3.75 -0.52
N VAL A 262 4.88 4.03 0.74
CA VAL A 262 4.88 3.03 1.81
C VAL A 262 3.49 2.97 2.44
N ARG A 263 2.99 1.75 2.65
CA ARG A 263 1.69 1.53 3.29
C ARG A 263 1.91 0.99 4.69
N LYS A 264 1.50 1.75 5.70
CA LYS A 264 1.56 1.33 7.10
C LYS A 264 0.37 0.40 7.40
N PRO A 265 0.58 -0.89 7.71
CA PRO A 265 -0.50 -1.74 8.14
C PRO A 265 -0.95 -1.38 9.55
N THR A 266 -2.25 -1.48 9.79
CA THR A 266 -2.88 -1.30 11.10
C THR A 266 -3.67 -2.56 11.47
N GLY A 267 -3.88 -2.78 12.76
CA GLY A 267 -4.65 -3.92 13.26
C GLY A 267 -3.90 -5.27 13.14
N ARG A 268 -4.65 -6.34 12.83
CA ARG A 268 -4.12 -7.70 12.83
C ARG A 268 -3.38 -8.00 11.53
N LEU A 269 -2.11 -8.36 11.65
CA LEU A 269 -1.27 -8.80 10.53
C LEU A 269 -1.49 -10.27 10.19
N ALA A 270 -1.17 -10.64 8.94
CA ALA A 270 -1.06 -12.05 8.53
C ALA A 270 0.03 -12.76 9.36
N ALA A 271 -0.07 -14.09 9.52
CA ALA A 271 0.90 -14.88 10.25
C ALA A 271 2.28 -14.82 9.58
N ASP A 272 2.33 -14.98 8.25
CA ASP A 272 3.60 -14.97 7.51
C ASP A 272 4.21 -13.56 7.47
N GLU A 273 3.37 -12.52 7.41
CA GLU A 273 3.82 -11.13 7.53
C GLU A 273 4.51 -10.87 8.88
N ARG A 274 3.94 -11.37 9.99
CA ARG A 274 4.57 -11.27 11.32
C ARG A 274 5.88 -12.05 11.39
N GLY A 275 5.93 -13.21 10.75
CA GLY A 275 7.15 -14.02 10.61
C GLY A 275 8.25 -13.22 9.92
N GLU A 276 7.96 -12.66 8.73
CA GLU A 276 8.92 -11.86 7.97
C GLU A 276 9.41 -10.64 8.74
N LEU A 277 8.52 -9.92 9.44
CA LEU A 277 8.91 -8.78 10.26
C LEU A 277 9.86 -9.18 11.40
N LYS A 278 9.65 -10.36 11.99
CA LYS A 278 10.56 -10.92 13.01
C LYS A 278 11.92 -11.25 12.40
N ASP A 279 11.94 -11.85 11.20
CA ASP A 279 13.16 -12.21 10.50
C ASP A 279 13.96 -10.97 10.08
N ILE A 280 13.30 -9.92 9.60
CA ILE A 280 13.95 -8.63 9.30
C ILE A 280 14.61 -8.07 10.56
N ARG A 281 13.88 -8.05 11.69
CA ARG A 281 14.42 -7.53 12.96
C ARG A 281 15.63 -8.32 13.43
N ALA A 282 15.54 -9.65 13.35
CA ALA A 282 16.64 -10.55 13.72
C ALA A 282 17.85 -10.37 12.80
N HIS A 283 17.63 -10.26 11.49
CA HIS A 283 18.68 -10.08 10.48
C HIS A 283 19.46 -8.79 10.70
N HIS A 284 18.78 -7.67 10.95
CA HIS A 284 19.47 -6.39 11.10
C HIS A 284 20.08 -6.21 12.50
N GLY A 285 19.38 -6.62 13.56
CA GLY A 285 19.82 -6.49 14.96
C GLY A 285 20.01 -5.04 15.41
N GLY A 286 19.55 -4.69 16.61
CA GLY A 286 19.76 -3.35 17.16
C GLY A 286 19.09 -2.21 16.38
N LEU A 287 18.06 -2.53 15.56
CA LEU A 287 17.15 -1.50 15.06
C LEU A 287 16.41 -0.91 16.26
N GLY A 288 16.35 0.42 16.34
CA GLY A 288 15.55 1.13 17.34
C GLY A 288 14.04 0.98 17.10
N GLU A 289 13.27 2.00 17.44
CA GLU A 289 11.85 2.03 17.11
C GLU A 289 11.65 1.96 15.60
N THR A 290 10.88 0.96 15.16
CA THR A 290 10.62 0.69 13.76
C THR A 290 9.14 0.42 13.55
N SER A 291 8.60 0.92 12.44
CA SER A 291 7.23 0.66 12.01
C SER A 291 7.21 -0.37 10.88
N PRO A 292 6.32 -1.37 10.91
CA PRO A 292 6.12 -2.23 9.75
C PRO A 292 5.55 -1.41 8.59
N VAL A 293 6.00 -1.69 7.37
CA VAL A 293 5.46 -1.08 6.15
C VAL A 293 5.42 -2.11 5.02
N ARG A 294 4.51 -1.90 4.07
CA ARG A 294 4.40 -2.65 2.82
C ARG A 294 4.77 -1.73 1.66
N VAL A 295 5.62 -2.24 0.78
CA VAL A 295 6.08 -1.54 -0.42
C VAL A 295 5.58 -2.29 -1.64
N PHE A 296 4.91 -1.59 -2.54
CA PHE A 296 4.32 -2.16 -3.74
C PHE A 296 5.10 -1.76 -5.00
N PRO A 297 5.12 -2.61 -6.04
CA PRO A 297 5.68 -2.21 -7.31
C PRO A 297 4.94 -1.03 -7.92
N ARG A 298 5.68 -0.18 -8.64
CA ARG A 298 5.18 1.04 -9.27
C ARG A 298 3.95 0.79 -10.14
N ARG A 299 3.90 -0.37 -10.80
CA ARG A 299 2.78 -0.81 -11.66
C ARG A 299 1.50 -1.12 -10.88
N VAL A 300 1.60 -1.69 -9.68
CA VAL A 300 0.44 -2.02 -8.84
C VAL A 300 -0.20 -0.73 -8.34
N ASP A 301 0.61 0.19 -7.82
CA ASP A 301 0.12 1.48 -7.34
C ASP A 301 -0.42 2.35 -8.46
N ALA A 302 0.24 2.40 -9.62
CA ALA A 302 -0.29 3.13 -10.78
C ALA A 302 -1.68 2.58 -11.16
N LEU A 303 -1.85 1.27 -11.24
CA LEU A 303 -3.14 0.69 -11.58
C LEU A 303 -4.22 1.01 -10.55
N LEU A 304 -3.89 0.94 -9.25
CA LEU A 304 -4.80 1.35 -8.19
C LEU A 304 -5.21 2.82 -8.33
N LEU A 305 -4.25 3.73 -8.50
CA LEU A 305 -4.50 5.17 -8.58
C LEU A 305 -5.26 5.56 -9.85
N GLY A 306 -4.93 4.95 -10.99
CA GLY A 306 -5.68 5.14 -12.24
C GLY A 306 -7.12 4.64 -12.08
N GLY A 307 -7.31 3.48 -11.45
CA GLY A 307 -8.66 2.97 -11.16
C GLY A 307 -9.46 3.88 -10.23
N LEU A 308 -8.83 4.42 -9.18
CA LEU A 308 -9.46 5.38 -8.29
C LEU A 308 -9.83 6.68 -9.02
N ARG A 309 -8.95 7.19 -9.88
CA ARG A 309 -9.22 8.38 -10.71
C ARG A 309 -10.41 8.15 -11.64
N GLN A 310 -10.53 6.98 -12.24
CA GLN A 310 -11.67 6.66 -13.11
C GLN A 310 -13.00 6.58 -12.35
N LEU A 311 -12.99 6.08 -11.10
CA LEU A 311 -14.20 6.03 -10.27
C LEU A 311 -14.57 7.39 -9.67
N VAL A 312 -13.57 8.16 -9.23
CA VAL A 312 -13.80 9.49 -8.62
C VAL A 312 -14.05 10.56 -9.68
N GLY A 313 -13.47 10.40 -10.86
CA GLY A 313 -13.52 11.37 -11.95
C GLY A 313 -12.51 12.51 -11.78
N ASP A 314 -12.81 13.63 -12.45
CA ASP A 314 -11.86 14.74 -12.58
C ASP A 314 -11.49 15.45 -11.27
N ASP A 315 -12.30 15.24 -10.23
CA ASP A 315 -12.13 15.83 -8.91
C ASP A 315 -11.17 15.05 -8.01
N TYR A 316 -10.56 13.96 -8.47
CA TYR A 316 -9.63 13.15 -7.65
C TYR A 316 -8.54 13.97 -6.93
N GLY A 317 -8.02 15.02 -7.59
CA GLY A 317 -7.00 15.90 -7.00
C GLY A 317 -7.52 16.78 -5.85
N GLY A 318 -8.83 16.99 -5.75
CA GLY A 318 -9.49 17.76 -4.69
C GLY A 318 -10.03 16.91 -3.54
N VAL A 319 -10.00 15.58 -3.65
CA VAL A 319 -10.45 14.67 -2.58
C VAL A 319 -9.44 14.67 -1.44
N ALA A 320 -9.93 14.74 -0.20
CA ALA A 320 -9.06 14.71 0.98
C ALA A 320 -8.75 13.28 1.43
N ALA A 321 -9.75 12.39 1.39
CA ALA A 321 -9.62 11.01 1.81
C ALA A 321 -10.39 10.02 0.94
N VAL A 322 -9.75 8.89 0.66
CA VAL A 322 -10.34 7.74 -0.03
C VAL A 322 -10.27 6.52 0.88
N ARG A 323 -11.39 5.83 1.03
CA ARG A 323 -11.48 4.53 1.73
C ARG A 323 -11.93 3.46 0.77
N ALA A 324 -11.41 2.25 0.94
CA ALA A 324 -11.84 1.08 0.18
C ALA A 324 -11.53 -0.21 0.95
N ALA A 325 -11.91 -1.35 0.39
CA ALA A 325 -11.55 -2.66 0.93
C ALA A 325 -10.98 -3.60 -0.14
N TYR A 326 -10.05 -4.45 0.25
CA TYR A 326 -9.60 -5.57 -0.57
C TYR A 326 -10.61 -6.72 -0.52
N ARG A 327 -10.89 -7.28 -1.69
CA ARG A 327 -11.67 -8.51 -1.84
C ARG A 327 -10.94 -9.47 -2.77
N MET A 328 -10.87 -10.73 -2.36
CA MET A 328 -10.38 -11.82 -3.20
C MET A 328 -11.58 -12.49 -3.89
N ARG A 329 -11.51 -12.69 -5.21
CA ARG A 329 -12.52 -13.43 -5.98
C ARG A 329 -11.80 -14.24 -7.05
N GLU A 330 -11.94 -15.58 -7.03
CA GLU A 330 -11.39 -16.48 -8.07
C GLU A 330 -9.88 -16.27 -8.36
N GLY A 331 -9.10 -15.86 -7.36
CA GLY A 331 -7.67 -15.57 -7.51
C GLY A 331 -7.33 -14.16 -8.01
N SER A 332 -8.34 -13.37 -8.36
CA SER A 332 -8.26 -11.93 -8.61
C SER A 332 -8.28 -11.15 -7.30
N VAL A 333 -7.60 -10.01 -7.31
CA VAL A 333 -7.61 -9.06 -6.19
C VAL A 333 -8.37 -7.82 -6.64
N LEU A 334 -9.49 -7.56 -5.99
CA LEU A 334 -10.38 -6.45 -6.27
C LEU A 334 -10.28 -5.41 -5.15
N VAL A 335 -10.46 -4.14 -5.51
CA VAL A 335 -10.72 -3.05 -4.58
C VAL A 335 -12.17 -2.64 -4.73
N VAL A 336 -12.92 -2.74 -3.63
CA VAL A 336 -14.38 -2.61 -3.60
C VAL A 336 -14.80 -1.63 -2.50
N GLY A 337 -16.05 -1.16 -2.57
CA GLY A 337 -16.61 -0.24 -1.57
C GLY A 337 -15.79 1.04 -1.48
N VAL A 338 -15.53 1.65 -2.63
CA VAL A 338 -14.71 2.85 -2.72
C VAL A 338 -15.54 4.03 -2.25
N GLU A 339 -15.03 4.76 -1.27
CA GLU A 339 -15.61 5.98 -0.73
C GLU A 339 -14.63 7.14 -0.91
N ALA A 340 -15.11 8.30 -1.37
CA ALA A 340 -14.33 9.53 -1.46
C ALA A 340 -14.99 10.65 -0.64
N ASP A 341 -14.29 11.12 0.40
CA ASP A 341 -14.80 12.08 1.39
C ASP A 341 -16.16 11.68 1.98
N GLY A 342 -16.34 10.37 2.22
CA GLY A 342 -17.57 9.77 2.75
C GLY A 342 -18.69 9.56 1.74
N ARG A 343 -18.45 9.83 0.44
CA ARG A 343 -19.39 9.51 -0.64
C ARG A 343 -19.06 8.15 -1.24
N ASP A 344 -20.02 7.23 -1.20
CA ASP A 344 -19.94 5.93 -1.87
C ASP A 344 -19.85 6.10 -3.38
N LEU A 345 -18.85 5.47 -3.99
CA LEU A 345 -18.66 5.44 -5.44
C LEU A 345 -18.98 4.03 -5.96
N PRO A 346 -19.96 3.89 -6.88
CA PRO A 346 -20.31 2.60 -7.43
C PRO A 346 -19.19 2.09 -8.33
N GLY A 347 -18.77 0.84 -8.09
CA GLY A 347 -17.80 0.15 -8.92
C GLY A 347 -16.77 -0.64 -8.13
N GLU A 348 -15.84 -1.23 -8.87
CA GLU A 348 -14.71 -1.97 -8.33
C GLU A 348 -13.49 -1.82 -9.25
N ILE A 349 -12.30 -1.91 -8.66
CA ILE A 349 -11.04 -1.86 -9.41
C ILE A 349 -10.41 -3.25 -9.38
N ASP A 350 -10.19 -3.84 -10.56
CA ASP A 350 -9.53 -5.13 -10.67
C ASP A 350 -8.00 -4.96 -10.79
N LEU A 351 -7.27 -5.38 -9.77
CA LEU A 351 -5.80 -5.31 -9.75
C LEU A 351 -5.13 -6.42 -10.55
N THR A 352 -5.86 -7.40 -11.08
CA THR A 352 -5.31 -8.58 -11.77
C THR A 352 -4.39 -8.21 -12.95
N GLY A 353 -4.65 -7.07 -13.60
CA GLY A 353 -3.77 -6.52 -14.62
C GLY A 353 -2.33 -6.34 -14.13
N ALA A 354 -2.11 -6.04 -12.84
CA ALA A 354 -0.79 -5.82 -12.23
C ALA A 354 0.03 -7.10 -12.01
N VAL A 355 -0.62 -8.27 -12.05
CA VAL A 355 -0.03 -9.56 -11.69
C VAL A 355 1.14 -9.94 -12.61
N ALA A 356 2.20 -10.49 -12.00
CA ALA A 356 3.34 -11.05 -12.70
C ALA A 356 2.88 -12.12 -13.73
N PRO A 357 3.46 -12.18 -14.94
CA PRO A 357 3.00 -13.09 -15.99
C PRO A 357 2.87 -14.55 -15.56
N ALA A 358 3.78 -15.03 -14.70
CA ALA A 358 3.77 -16.40 -14.16
C ALA A 358 2.51 -16.73 -13.33
N CYS A 359 1.88 -15.73 -12.71
CA CYS A 359 0.71 -15.90 -11.85
C CYS A 359 -0.64 -15.72 -12.58
N ARG A 360 -0.64 -15.35 -13.87
CA ARG A 360 -1.87 -15.10 -14.64
C ARG A 360 -2.60 -16.37 -15.07
N LYS A 361 -1.88 -17.48 -15.27
CA LYS A 361 -2.46 -18.74 -15.74
C LYS A 361 -2.84 -19.66 -14.58
N GLY A 362 -3.75 -19.23 -13.69
CA GLY A 362 -4.39 -20.11 -12.70
C GLY A 362 -3.47 -21.05 -11.91
N GLY A 363 -2.19 -20.71 -11.79
CA GLY A 363 -1.19 -21.60 -11.21
C GLY A 363 -1.51 -21.72 -9.74
N ARG A 364 -1.85 -22.94 -9.31
CA ARG A 364 -1.96 -23.29 -7.89
C ARG A 364 -0.61 -22.91 -7.26
N ILE A 365 -0.62 -21.91 -6.37
CA ILE A 365 0.52 -21.55 -5.53
C ILE A 365 0.57 -22.51 -4.36
#